data_AF-A0A183A684-F1
#
_entry.id   AF-A0A183A684-F1
#
_cell.length_a   1.000
_cell.length_b   1.000
_cell.length_c   1.000
_cell.angle_alpha   90.00
_cell.angle_beta   90.00
_cell.angle_gamma   90.00
#
_symmetry.space_group_name_H-M   'P 1'
#
loop_
_entity.id
_entity.type
_entity.pdbx_description
1 polymer ?
#
loop_
_entity_poly.entity_id
_entity_poly.type
_entity_poly.pdbx_seq_one_letter_code
_entity_poly.pdbx_strand_id
1 'polypeptide(L)'
;MAIRMQVAFVHGPIMILACVSLLLLEVFCALVRADDPNKALIIASKAFGYYEFSFISNQFPDIYQAYWAGFLETNITYDLTRAHFTNTAKGLCEEPLTADCVKLKQWLSDNIDYMLENFIYRGFGDEFWYHVGLQLWQLKGMSDAYHKRFVRNSSVLTHAYPKGLKDDVFGIYIMQLNGDLDELLTALRLDNVYKDPIKKVTRQDDHPSCSALIKLVPEDIFISHVTWTNYKTMLRVLKVYRFPWKIRNGDGRRIPGEAISFSSYPSVTSSIDDFYITAAKLVTLETTIGNDNDALWIFVREGARSSVLSFFRAMIANRLARTGVEWARYFRQENSGTYFPVVSNLSGIPEKMARFGDHYDYNKNARAKMFQRDHQKVKDLQTMHDLMRYNNYKEDPLSRCNCTPPYSADLAIASRSDLNDPNGSYPLHNLGFRLHGASDAKITNMAMLETLDFLATSGPPYTSVPAFQWSKLPIHYDNPEMQPDLWKFQPCLTNFTGPVQAYRAKRLIAPSLKPTF
;
A
#
# COMPACT_ATOMS: atom_id res chain seq x y z
N MET A 1 -33.31 -10.00 -21.12
CA MET A 1 -33.95 -9.17 -20.07
C MET A 1 -33.00 -8.00 -19.79
N ALA A 2 -33.26 -6.82 -20.37
CA ALA A 2 -32.36 -5.68 -20.33
C ALA A 2 -32.56 -4.88 -19.05
N ILE A 3 -31.53 -4.77 -18.20
CA ILE A 3 -31.56 -3.97 -16.98
C ILE A 3 -31.05 -2.56 -17.33
N ARG A 4 -31.97 -1.58 -17.40
CA ARG A 4 -31.63 -0.15 -17.46
C ARG A 4 -31.17 0.32 -16.07
N MET A 5 -29.89 0.65 -15.91
CA MET A 5 -29.43 1.48 -14.79
C MET A 5 -29.74 2.94 -15.12
N GLN A 6 -30.77 3.52 -14.50
CA GLN A 6 -30.94 4.97 -14.41
C GLN A 6 -30.31 5.45 -13.10
N VAL A 7 -29.20 6.18 -13.21
CA VAL A 7 -28.73 7.07 -12.14
C VAL A 7 -29.17 8.47 -12.55
N ALA A 8 -30.21 8.97 -11.89
CA ALA A 8 -30.73 10.31 -12.14
C ALA A 8 -29.92 11.33 -11.32
N PHE A 9 -29.30 12.29 -11.98
CA PHE A 9 -28.96 13.58 -11.37
C PHE A 9 -30.11 14.53 -11.68
N VAL A 10 -30.89 14.92 -10.67
CA VAL A 10 -31.94 15.95 -10.80
C VAL A 10 -31.47 17.19 -10.04
N HIS A 11 -31.29 18.28 -10.77
CA HIS A 11 -31.17 19.62 -10.22
C HIS A 11 -32.55 20.06 -9.71
N GLY A 12 -32.69 20.35 -8.41
CA GLY A 12 -33.89 20.98 -7.84
C GLY A 12 -34.49 20.22 -6.66
N PRO A 13 -35.11 20.94 -5.71
CA PRO A 13 -35.14 20.57 -4.30
C PRO A 13 -36.24 19.56 -4.00
N ILE A 14 -35.99 18.58 -3.12
CA ILE A 14 -36.88 18.17 -2.01
C ILE A 14 -36.36 16.91 -1.29
N MET A 15 -36.36 17.01 0.05
CA MET A 15 -36.39 15.99 1.10
C MET A 15 -35.28 14.92 1.11
N ILE A 16 -34.15 15.33 1.67
CA ILE A 16 -33.31 14.48 2.52
C ILE A 16 -34.19 14.01 3.70
N LEU A 17 -34.70 12.77 3.66
CA LEU A 17 -35.20 12.12 4.87
C LEU A 17 -33.97 11.72 5.70
N ALA A 18 -33.59 12.64 6.59
CA ALA A 18 -32.78 12.46 7.79
C ALA A 18 -31.87 11.23 7.84
N CYS A 19 -30.67 11.33 7.27
CA CYS A 19 -29.50 10.79 7.97
C CYS A 19 -29.24 11.75 9.13
N VAL A 20 -29.57 11.31 10.34
CA VAL A 20 -29.35 12.08 11.56
C VAL A 20 -27.89 12.51 11.62
N SER A 21 -27.74 13.82 11.74
CA SER A 21 -26.51 14.54 12.06
C SER A 21 -25.81 13.93 13.26
N LEU A 22 -24.70 13.25 13.00
CA LEU A 22 -23.57 13.13 13.92
C LEU A 22 -22.39 13.75 13.19
N LEU A 23 -22.02 14.97 13.60
CA LEU A 23 -20.82 15.67 13.16
C LEU A 23 -19.64 14.69 13.23
N LEU A 24 -19.04 14.35 12.06
CA LEU A 24 -17.71 13.72 11.81
C LEU A 24 -17.68 12.57 10.78
N LEU A 25 -18.81 12.10 10.23
CA LEU A 25 -18.83 11.04 9.21
C LEU A 25 -19.36 11.53 7.85
N GLU A 26 -18.48 11.58 6.83
CA GLU A 26 -18.90 11.64 5.42
C GLU A 26 -19.10 10.20 4.93
N VAL A 27 -20.34 9.71 4.97
CA VAL A 27 -20.72 8.41 4.39
C VAL A 27 -21.20 8.64 2.97
N PHE A 28 -20.42 8.19 1.98
CA PHE A 28 -20.87 8.12 0.58
C PHE A 28 -21.48 6.74 0.34
N CYS A 29 -22.81 6.66 0.46
CA CYS A 29 -23.56 5.50 0.01
C CYS A 29 -23.86 5.66 -1.48
N ALA A 30 -23.20 4.88 -2.34
CA ALA A 30 -23.75 4.57 -3.65
C ALA A 30 -24.87 3.54 -3.46
N LEU A 31 -26.04 4.01 -3.01
CA LEU A 31 -27.24 3.20 -2.89
C LEU A 31 -27.83 2.97 -4.27
N VAL A 32 -27.62 1.79 -4.85
CA VAL A 32 -28.67 1.21 -5.67
C VAL A 32 -29.69 0.68 -4.64
N ARG A 33 -30.73 1.48 -4.31
CA ARG A 33 -31.82 1.27 -3.31
C ARG A 33 -31.77 -0.04 -2.46
N ALA A 34 -31.70 0.12 -1.14
CA ALA A 34 -31.62 -0.94 -0.12
C ALA A 34 -32.82 -1.93 -0.05
N ASP A 35 -33.94 -1.61 -0.70
CA ASP A 35 -35.18 -2.40 -0.61
C ASP A 35 -35.35 -3.39 -1.78
N ASP A 36 -34.39 -3.46 -2.70
CA ASP A 36 -34.41 -4.40 -3.81
C ASP A 36 -33.48 -5.57 -3.50
N PRO A 37 -33.97 -6.81 -3.44
CA PRO A 37 -33.12 -7.96 -3.25
C PRO A 37 -32.06 -8.07 -4.35
N ASN A 38 -32.21 -7.47 -5.53
CA ASN A 38 -31.27 -7.54 -6.67
C ASN A 38 -30.22 -6.42 -6.74
N LYS A 39 -29.90 -5.74 -5.63
CA LYS A 39 -28.99 -4.56 -5.64
C LYS A 39 -27.79 -4.71 -4.71
N ALA A 40 -26.66 -4.13 -5.13
CA ALA A 40 -25.42 -4.10 -4.35
C ALA A 40 -25.37 -2.84 -3.50
N LEU A 41 -25.09 -3.01 -2.20
CA LEU A 41 -24.75 -1.90 -1.32
C LEU A 41 -23.24 -1.76 -1.26
N ILE A 42 -22.75 -0.59 -1.66
CA ILE A 42 -21.34 -0.22 -1.56
C ILE A 42 -21.27 0.93 -0.56
N ILE A 43 -20.65 0.65 0.58
CA ILE A 43 -20.44 1.65 1.62
C ILE A 43 -18.99 2.09 1.50
N ALA A 44 -18.82 3.35 1.17
CA ALA A 44 -17.56 4.04 1.34
C ALA A 44 -17.76 5.10 2.42
N SER A 45 -17.14 4.90 3.57
CA SER A 45 -17.20 5.86 4.68
C SER A 45 -15.82 6.42 4.98
N LYS A 46 -15.78 7.74 5.11
CA LYS A 46 -14.65 8.45 5.70
C LYS A 46 -14.97 8.68 7.18
N ALA A 47 -14.22 8.02 8.04
CA ALA A 47 -14.27 8.24 9.48
C ALA A 47 -12.82 8.47 9.95
N PHE A 48 -12.59 9.55 10.71
CA PHE A 48 -11.33 9.80 11.44
C PHE A 48 -10.03 9.41 10.71
N GLY A 49 -9.84 9.90 9.48
CA GLY A 49 -8.57 9.75 8.75
C GLY A 49 -8.35 8.39 8.06
N TYR A 50 -9.36 7.53 7.97
CA TYR A 50 -9.30 6.26 7.22
C TYR A 50 -10.52 6.04 6.32
N TYR A 51 -10.38 5.13 5.35
CA TYR A 51 -11.38 4.82 4.33
C TYR A 51 -11.76 3.34 4.41
N GLU A 52 -13.04 3.06 4.66
CA GLU A 52 -13.57 1.70 4.55
C GLU A 52 -14.27 1.52 3.20
N PHE A 53 -13.95 0.44 2.49
CA PHE A 53 -14.61 0.04 1.26
C PHE A 53 -15.23 -1.35 1.45
N SER A 54 -16.54 -1.36 1.63
CA SER A 54 -17.30 -2.57 1.91
C SER A 54 -18.25 -2.90 0.76
N PHE A 55 -18.09 -4.10 0.20
CA PHE A 55 -19.00 -4.69 -0.78
C PHE A 55 -19.84 -5.75 -0.10
N ILE A 56 -21.15 -5.57 -0.06
CA ILE A 56 -22.06 -6.51 0.61
C ILE A 56 -23.09 -7.00 -0.40
N SER A 57 -22.65 -7.68 -1.46
CA SER A 57 -23.58 -8.40 -2.33
C SER A 57 -23.02 -9.71 -2.81
N ASN A 58 -23.74 -10.79 -2.51
CA ASN A 58 -23.46 -12.15 -3.01
C ASN A 58 -24.07 -12.40 -4.39
N GLN A 59 -24.76 -11.41 -4.96
CA GLN A 59 -25.62 -11.61 -6.13
C GLN A 59 -24.97 -11.15 -7.43
N PHE A 60 -23.88 -10.38 -7.35
CA PHE A 60 -23.14 -9.93 -8.52
C PHE A 60 -21.87 -10.76 -8.71
N PRO A 61 -21.55 -11.15 -9.96
CA PRO A 61 -20.25 -11.74 -10.28
C PRO A 61 -19.08 -10.90 -9.75
N ASP A 62 -18.07 -11.56 -9.20
CA ASP A 62 -16.94 -10.89 -8.53
C ASP A 62 -16.19 -9.93 -9.46
N ILE A 63 -16.16 -10.19 -10.77
CA ILE A 63 -15.55 -9.27 -11.76
C ILE A 63 -16.20 -7.88 -11.75
N TYR A 64 -17.52 -7.80 -11.55
CA TYR A 64 -18.23 -6.52 -11.48
C TYR A 64 -18.01 -5.85 -10.13
N GLN A 65 -17.97 -6.64 -9.06
CA GLN A 65 -17.63 -6.14 -7.73
C GLN A 65 -16.23 -5.53 -7.74
N ALA A 66 -15.25 -6.22 -8.32
CA ALA A 66 -13.89 -5.73 -8.45
C ALA A 66 -13.81 -4.43 -9.26
N TYR A 67 -14.43 -4.38 -10.44
CA TYR A 67 -14.49 -3.16 -11.24
C TYR A 67 -15.07 -1.97 -10.45
N TRP A 68 -16.23 -2.14 -9.81
CA TRP A 68 -16.85 -1.06 -9.06
C TRP A 68 -16.12 -0.70 -7.77
N ALA A 69 -15.39 -1.64 -7.16
CA ALA A 69 -14.48 -1.38 -6.04
C ALA A 69 -13.41 -0.38 -6.43
N GLY A 70 -12.73 -0.62 -7.56
CA GLY A 70 -11.75 0.32 -8.06
C GLY A 70 -12.37 1.66 -8.45
N PHE A 71 -13.47 1.63 -9.20
CA PHE A 71 -14.12 2.85 -9.68
C PHE A 71 -14.54 3.77 -8.54
N LEU A 72 -15.18 3.23 -7.50
CA LEU A 72 -15.67 4.03 -6.38
C LEU A 72 -14.55 4.52 -5.48
N GLU A 73 -13.52 3.71 -5.24
CA GLU A 73 -12.36 4.15 -4.46
C GLU A 73 -11.72 5.38 -5.09
N THR A 74 -11.39 5.33 -6.37
CA THR A 74 -10.76 6.46 -7.07
C THR A 74 -11.71 7.64 -7.19
N ASN A 75 -13.01 7.41 -7.40
CA ASN A 75 -13.97 8.52 -7.50
C ASN A 75 -14.15 9.28 -6.18
N ILE A 76 -14.15 8.59 -5.04
CA ILE A 76 -14.31 9.20 -3.71
C ILE A 76 -13.00 9.81 -3.21
N THR A 77 -11.87 9.25 -3.63
CA THR A 77 -10.53 9.75 -3.31
C THR A 77 -9.93 10.55 -4.47
N TYR A 78 -10.73 11.09 -5.39
CA TYR A 78 -10.24 11.64 -6.66
C TYR A 78 -9.19 12.74 -6.49
N ASP A 79 -9.47 13.74 -5.64
CA ASP A 79 -8.54 14.84 -5.38
C ASP A 79 -7.25 14.36 -4.70
N LEU A 80 -7.37 13.45 -3.72
CA LEU A 80 -6.20 12.82 -3.09
C LEU A 80 -5.39 11.99 -4.09
N THR A 81 -6.06 11.30 -5.01
CA THR A 81 -5.43 10.49 -6.05
C THR A 81 -4.66 11.36 -7.03
N ARG A 82 -5.26 12.48 -7.48
CA ARG A 82 -4.58 13.45 -8.34
C ARG A 82 -3.36 14.04 -7.63
N ALA A 83 -3.51 14.48 -6.38
CA ALA A 83 -2.40 15.03 -5.60
C ALA A 83 -1.29 14.00 -5.39
N HIS A 84 -1.64 12.75 -5.05
CA HIS A 84 -0.66 11.68 -4.88
C HIS A 84 0.08 11.38 -6.20
N PHE A 85 -0.64 11.26 -7.32
CA PHE A 85 -0.02 11.11 -8.64
C PHE A 85 0.91 12.28 -8.98
N THR A 86 0.50 13.52 -8.70
CA THR A 86 1.35 14.71 -8.87
C THR A 86 2.64 14.59 -8.05
N ASN A 87 2.53 14.12 -6.81
CA ASN A 87 3.64 14.06 -5.87
C ASN A 87 4.64 12.94 -6.20
N THR A 88 4.17 11.81 -6.72
CA THR A 88 5.00 10.58 -6.86
C THR A 88 5.32 10.20 -8.32
N ALA A 89 4.40 10.42 -9.26
CA ALA A 89 4.53 9.94 -10.63
C ALA A 89 4.70 11.05 -11.67
N LYS A 90 4.36 12.30 -11.38
CA LYS A 90 4.48 13.41 -12.35
C LYS A 90 5.91 13.58 -12.85
N GLY A 91 6.05 13.69 -14.17
CA GLY A 91 7.35 13.76 -14.86
C GLY A 91 7.87 12.41 -15.34
N LEU A 92 7.33 11.29 -14.87
CA LEU A 92 7.69 9.96 -15.34
C LEU A 92 7.07 9.71 -16.72
N CYS A 93 7.91 9.44 -17.70
CA CYS A 93 7.51 9.12 -19.07
C CYS A 93 6.50 10.08 -19.70
N GLU A 94 6.74 11.39 -19.55
CA GLU A 94 5.95 12.42 -20.21
C GLU A 94 6.14 12.41 -21.72
N GLU A 95 5.05 12.61 -22.46
CA GLU A 95 5.07 12.70 -23.92
C GLU A 95 5.88 13.92 -24.42
N PRO A 96 6.57 13.83 -25.58
CA PRO A 96 6.83 12.60 -26.33
C PRO A 96 7.73 11.62 -25.54
N LEU A 97 7.41 10.33 -25.59
CA LEU A 97 8.15 9.28 -24.87
C LEU A 97 9.61 9.18 -25.34
N THR A 98 10.52 8.96 -24.38
CA THR A 98 11.90 8.56 -24.66
C THR A 98 11.97 7.08 -25.07
N ALA A 99 13.09 6.64 -25.65
CA ALA A 99 13.30 5.22 -25.98
C ALA A 99 13.16 4.30 -24.74
N ASP A 100 13.66 4.74 -23.58
CA ASP A 100 13.54 3.99 -22.32
C ASP A 100 12.07 3.89 -21.86
N CYS A 101 11.29 4.95 -22.04
CA CYS A 101 9.85 4.92 -21.75
C CYS A 101 9.07 4.03 -22.70
N VAL A 102 9.42 3.99 -23.99
CA VAL A 102 8.82 3.04 -24.94
C VAL A 102 9.11 1.61 -24.50
N LYS A 103 10.35 1.31 -24.09
CA LYS A 103 10.74 -0.01 -23.59
C LYS A 103 10.00 -0.39 -22.29
N LEU A 104 9.87 0.54 -21.35
CA LEU A 104 9.09 0.32 -20.12
C LEU A 104 7.62 0.07 -20.43
N LYS A 105 7.01 0.91 -21.29
CA LYS A 105 5.61 0.77 -21.72
C LYS A 105 5.35 -0.59 -22.34
N GLN A 106 6.27 -1.06 -23.19
CA GLN A 106 6.18 -2.38 -23.81
C GLN A 106 6.23 -3.50 -22.77
N TRP A 107 7.22 -3.48 -21.87
CA TRP A 107 7.35 -4.50 -20.81
C TRP A 107 6.10 -4.59 -19.94
N LEU A 108 5.57 -3.44 -19.48
CA LEU A 108 4.36 -3.38 -18.65
C LEU A 108 3.12 -3.87 -19.41
N SER A 109 3.01 -3.52 -20.70
CA SER A 109 1.90 -3.94 -21.55
C SER A 109 1.92 -5.45 -21.80
N ASP A 110 3.10 -6.01 -22.09
CA ASP A 110 3.28 -7.46 -22.25
C ASP A 110 2.93 -8.23 -20.97
N ASN A 111 3.26 -7.66 -19.81
CA ASN A 111 2.91 -8.25 -18.52
C ASN A 111 1.41 -8.22 -18.23
N ILE A 112 0.74 -7.12 -18.54
CA ILE A 112 -0.73 -7.05 -18.47
C ILE A 112 -1.38 -8.08 -19.39
N ASP A 113 -0.88 -8.24 -20.63
CA ASP A 113 -1.39 -9.23 -21.58
C ASP A 113 -1.21 -10.65 -21.05
N TYR A 114 -0.01 -11.00 -20.59
CA TYR A 114 0.26 -12.31 -19.98
C TYR A 114 -0.70 -12.63 -18.83
N MET A 115 -0.93 -11.67 -17.93
CA MET A 115 -1.85 -11.87 -16.81
C MET A 115 -3.31 -12.00 -17.24
N LEU A 116 -3.75 -11.21 -18.23
CA LEU A 116 -5.12 -11.28 -18.76
C LEU A 116 -5.38 -12.58 -19.51
N GLU A 117 -4.43 -13.02 -20.33
CA GLU A 117 -4.54 -14.30 -21.04
C GLU A 117 -4.64 -15.46 -20.06
N ASN A 118 -3.75 -15.54 -19.07
CA ASN A 118 -3.82 -16.60 -18.07
C ASN A 118 -5.09 -16.52 -17.21
N PHE A 119 -5.60 -15.34 -16.87
CA PHE A 119 -6.91 -15.22 -16.24
C PHE A 119 -8.02 -15.80 -17.12
N ILE A 120 -8.06 -15.48 -18.41
CA ILE A 120 -9.09 -15.96 -19.34
C ILE A 120 -9.00 -17.48 -19.50
N TYR A 121 -7.80 -18.04 -19.65
CA TYR A 121 -7.61 -19.47 -19.90
C TYR A 121 -7.69 -20.33 -18.63
N ARG A 122 -7.15 -19.85 -17.51
CA ARG A 122 -6.96 -20.65 -16.27
C ARG A 122 -7.88 -20.23 -15.13
N GLY A 123 -8.32 -18.97 -15.09
CA GLY A 123 -9.03 -18.39 -13.95
C GLY A 123 -10.39 -19.01 -13.63
N PHE A 124 -10.97 -19.83 -14.53
CA PHE A 124 -12.17 -20.60 -14.19
C PHE A 124 -11.89 -21.69 -13.15
N GLY A 125 -10.75 -22.38 -13.24
CA GLY A 125 -10.39 -23.50 -12.37
C GLY A 125 -9.30 -23.20 -11.34
N ASP A 126 -8.46 -22.22 -11.62
CA ASP A 126 -7.26 -21.86 -10.87
C ASP A 126 -7.52 -20.63 -9.98
N GLU A 127 -7.36 -20.83 -8.67
CA GLU A 127 -7.63 -19.82 -7.64
C GLU A 127 -6.71 -18.60 -7.78
N PHE A 128 -5.42 -18.82 -8.09
CA PHE A 128 -4.45 -17.76 -8.23
C PHE A 128 -4.81 -16.87 -9.41
N TRP A 129 -5.02 -17.46 -10.60
CA TRP A 129 -5.35 -16.70 -11.80
C TRP A 129 -6.72 -16.02 -11.74
N TYR A 130 -7.69 -16.62 -11.04
CA TYR A 130 -8.96 -15.95 -10.77
C TYR A 130 -8.74 -14.61 -10.07
N HIS A 131 -7.93 -14.61 -9.00
CA HIS A 131 -7.66 -13.41 -8.23
C HIS A 131 -6.68 -12.43 -8.90
N VAL A 132 -5.81 -12.88 -9.81
CA VAL A 132 -5.08 -11.98 -10.73
C VAL A 132 -6.09 -11.18 -11.57
N GLY A 133 -7.05 -11.88 -12.19
CA GLY A 133 -8.09 -11.24 -12.99
C GLY A 133 -8.93 -10.23 -12.22
N LEU A 134 -9.36 -10.59 -11.00
CA LEU A 134 -10.13 -9.66 -10.16
C LEU A 134 -9.35 -8.37 -9.85
N GLN A 135 -8.05 -8.44 -9.60
CA GLN A 135 -7.24 -7.23 -9.42
C GLN A 135 -7.13 -6.40 -10.68
N LEU A 136 -6.96 -7.02 -11.86
CA LEU A 136 -6.95 -6.30 -13.13
C LEU A 136 -8.29 -5.59 -13.39
N TRP A 137 -9.41 -6.23 -13.06
CA TRP A 137 -10.73 -5.58 -13.11
C TRP A 137 -10.84 -4.40 -12.15
N GLN A 138 -10.33 -4.53 -10.92
CA GLN A 138 -10.27 -3.44 -9.95
C GLN A 138 -9.45 -2.26 -10.47
N LEU A 139 -8.24 -2.51 -10.97
CA LEU A 139 -7.40 -1.48 -11.58
C LEU A 139 -8.06 -0.82 -12.78
N LYS A 140 -8.78 -1.58 -13.60
CA LYS A 140 -9.52 -1.03 -14.74
C LYS A 140 -10.60 -0.04 -14.29
N GLY A 141 -11.34 -0.39 -13.22
CA GLY A 141 -12.31 0.51 -12.60
C GLY A 141 -11.68 1.81 -12.07
N MET A 142 -10.54 1.70 -11.38
CA MET A 142 -9.78 2.87 -10.91
C MET A 142 -9.34 3.75 -12.08
N SER A 143 -8.79 3.14 -13.13
CA SER A 143 -8.37 3.84 -14.36
C SER A 143 -9.54 4.59 -15.02
N ASP A 144 -10.70 3.96 -15.14
CA ASP A 144 -11.88 4.62 -15.70
C ASP A 144 -12.39 5.78 -14.83
N ALA A 145 -12.42 5.63 -13.50
CA ALA A 145 -12.78 6.71 -12.59
C ALA A 145 -11.79 7.89 -12.68
N TYR A 146 -10.48 7.62 -12.74
CA TYR A 146 -9.47 8.66 -12.88
C TYR A 146 -9.62 9.46 -14.17
N HIS A 147 -9.96 8.77 -15.26
CA HIS A 147 -10.24 9.38 -16.56
C HIS A 147 -11.68 9.90 -16.72
N LYS A 148 -12.49 9.89 -15.66
CA LYS A 148 -13.90 10.30 -15.65
C LYS A 148 -14.75 9.56 -16.71
N ARG A 149 -14.42 8.30 -16.99
CA ARG A 149 -15.12 7.41 -17.94
C ARG A 149 -16.19 6.61 -17.19
N PHE A 150 -17.45 7.01 -17.31
CA PHE A 150 -18.54 6.31 -16.63
C PHE A 150 -19.16 5.21 -17.52
N VAL A 151 -19.18 3.97 -17.03
CA VAL A 151 -19.82 2.85 -17.72
C VAL A 151 -21.34 2.85 -17.45
N ARG A 152 -22.13 3.16 -18.48
CA ARG A 152 -23.60 3.24 -18.40
C ARG A 152 -24.30 1.90 -18.64
N ASN A 153 -23.62 0.94 -19.28
CA ASN A 153 -24.20 -0.34 -19.66
C ASN A 153 -23.21 -1.47 -19.32
N SER A 154 -23.66 -2.41 -18.50
CA SER A 154 -22.88 -3.59 -18.09
C SER A 154 -22.46 -4.49 -19.25
N SER A 155 -23.15 -4.44 -20.40
CA SER A 155 -22.79 -5.22 -21.59
C SER A 155 -21.43 -4.83 -22.19
N VAL A 156 -20.90 -3.65 -21.83
CA VAL A 156 -19.57 -3.18 -22.27
C VAL A 156 -18.45 -3.84 -21.47
N LEU A 157 -18.73 -4.28 -20.24
CA LEU A 157 -17.79 -4.96 -19.34
C LEU A 157 -17.61 -6.42 -19.75
N THR A 158 -17.06 -6.63 -20.94
CA THR A 158 -16.69 -7.94 -21.49
C THR A 158 -15.33 -8.41 -20.94
N HIS A 159 -14.96 -9.68 -21.13
CA HIS A 159 -13.64 -10.20 -20.73
C HIS A 159 -12.45 -9.45 -21.36
N ALA A 160 -12.66 -8.76 -22.48
CA ALA A 160 -11.63 -7.95 -23.12
C ALA A 160 -11.54 -6.53 -22.54
N TYR A 161 -12.50 -6.08 -21.73
CA TYR A 161 -12.57 -4.70 -21.22
C TYR A 161 -11.33 -4.27 -20.42
N PRO A 162 -10.74 -5.12 -19.55
CA PRO A 162 -9.51 -4.77 -18.84
C PRO A 162 -8.28 -4.57 -19.75
N LYS A 163 -8.31 -5.02 -21.02
CA LYS A 163 -7.20 -4.76 -21.98
C LYS A 163 -6.94 -3.28 -22.19
N GLY A 164 -7.95 -2.42 -21.98
CA GLY A 164 -7.80 -0.96 -22.03
C GLY A 164 -6.92 -0.38 -20.93
N LEU A 165 -6.45 -1.17 -19.95
CA LEU A 165 -5.39 -0.74 -19.03
C LEU A 165 -4.09 -0.40 -19.77
N LYS A 166 -3.83 -1.04 -20.92
CA LYS A 166 -2.63 -0.82 -21.73
C LYS A 166 -2.63 0.54 -22.45
N ASP A 167 -3.80 1.15 -22.61
CA ASP A 167 -3.92 2.47 -23.24
C ASP A 167 -3.14 3.53 -22.44
N ASP A 168 -3.05 3.34 -21.13
CA ASP A 168 -2.33 4.23 -20.20
C ASP A 168 -1.71 3.44 -19.03
N VAL A 169 -0.59 2.76 -19.29
CA VAL A 169 0.20 2.06 -18.26
C VAL A 169 0.96 3.02 -17.32
N PHE A 170 1.06 4.29 -17.67
CA PHE A 170 1.73 5.32 -16.87
C PHE A 170 0.75 6.13 -15.99
N GLY A 171 -0.55 5.89 -16.11
CA GLY A 171 -1.58 6.43 -15.23
C GLY A 171 -1.71 5.66 -13.92
N ILE A 172 -2.93 5.21 -13.57
CA ILE A 172 -3.19 4.51 -12.29
C ILE A 172 -2.27 3.30 -12.06
N TYR A 173 -1.88 2.60 -13.13
CA TYR A 173 -1.07 1.39 -13.02
C TYR A 173 0.30 1.67 -12.40
N ILE A 174 0.96 2.79 -12.75
CA ILE A 174 2.31 3.10 -12.25
C ILE A 174 2.33 3.33 -10.73
N MET A 175 1.24 3.85 -10.16
CA MET A 175 1.13 4.06 -8.71
C MET A 175 1.08 2.74 -7.93
N GLN A 176 0.70 1.63 -8.58
CA GLN A 176 0.72 0.31 -7.93
C GLN A 176 2.14 -0.25 -7.84
N LEU A 177 3.04 0.24 -8.70
CA LEU A 177 4.36 -0.33 -8.90
C LEU A 177 5.42 0.28 -7.99
N ASN A 178 5.09 1.11 -6.98
CA ASN A 178 6.11 1.82 -6.20
C ASN A 178 7.23 0.89 -5.69
N GLY A 179 6.90 -0.34 -5.28
CA GLY A 179 7.88 -1.34 -4.87
C GLY A 179 8.59 -2.09 -6.00
N ASP A 180 7.92 -2.31 -7.14
CA ASP A 180 8.45 -3.06 -8.28
C ASP A 180 9.21 -2.17 -9.29
N LEU A 181 8.86 -0.88 -9.34
CA LEU A 181 9.25 0.03 -10.40
C LEU A 181 10.76 0.25 -10.39
N ASP A 182 11.36 0.54 -9.24
CA ASP A 182 12.81 0.77 -9.17
C ASP A 182 13.61 -0.45 -9.64
N GLU A 183 13.20 -1.66 -9.26
CA GLU A 183 13.87 -2.88 -9.71
C GLU A 183 13.63 -3.19 -11.19
N LEU A 184 12.44 -2.89 -11.74
CA LEU A 184 12.21 -2.96 -13.19
C LEU A 184 13.14 -2.01 -13.95
N LEU A 185 13.26 -0.78 -13.46
CA LEU A 185 14.06 0.26 -14.07
C LEU A 185 15.55 -0.10 -14.05
N THR A 186 16.04 -0.64 -12.94
CA THR A 186 17.41 -1.18 -12.80
C THR A 186 17.62 -2.38 -13.71
N ALA A 187 16.75 -3.39 -13.66
CA ALA A 187 16.91 -4.62 -14.43
C ALA A 187 16.91 -4.38 -15.96
N LEU A 188 16.05 -3.48 -16.42
CA LEU A 188 15.91 -3.11 -17.83
C LEU A 188 16.92 -2.05 -18.28
N ARG A 189 17.74 -1.50 -17.36
CA ARG A 189 18.75 -0.45 -17.60
C ARG A 189 18.14 0.79 -18.25
N LEU A 190 17.13 1.37 -17.60
CA LEU A 190 16.31 2.45 -18.15
C LEU A 190 16.62 3.78 -17.46
N ASP A 191 17.64 4.52 -17.87
CA ASP A 191 18.07 5.72 -17.13
C ASP A 191 17.30 7.00 -17.49
N ASN A 192 16.64 7.04 -18.65
CA ASN A 192 16.03 8.24 -19.21
C ASN A 192 14.50 8.20 -19.20
N VAL A 193 13.90 7.81 -18.07
CA VAL A 193 12.43 7.83 -17.91
C VAL A 193 11.91 9.18 -17.39
N TYR A 194 12.80 10.04 -16.91
CA TYR A 194 12.51 11.44 -16.57
C TYR A 194 13.27 12.36 -17.52
N LYS A 195 12.59 13.40 -18.01
CA LYS A 195 13.22 14.45 -18.84
C LYS A 195 14.05 15.43 -18.02
N ASP A 196 13.62 15.69 -16.79
CA ASP A 196 14.29 16.60 -15.87
C ASP A 196 15.58 15.95 -15.32
N PRO A 197 16.78 16.54 -15.56
CA PRO A 197 18.05 16.05 -15.03
C PRO A 197 18.08 15.96 -13.50
N ILE A 198 17.37 16.83 -12.79
CA ILE A 198 17.32 16.83 -11.31
C ILE A 198 16.61 15.57 -10.80
N LYS A 199 15.58 15.10 -11.52
CA LYS A 199 14.86 13.85 -11.22
C LYS A 199 15.64 12.58 -11.62
N LYS A 200 16.71 12.70 -12.42
CA LYS A 200 17.60 11.57 -12.74
C LYS A 200 18.50 11.20 -11.55
N VAL A 201 18.90 12.18 -10.73
CA VAL A 201 19.82 12.00 -9.61
C VAL A 201 19.17 11.26 -8.43
N THR A 202 17.85 11.32 -8.28
CA THR A 202 17.13 10.72 -7.12
C THR A 202 16.95 9.20 -7.18
N ARG A 203 17.39 8.54 -8.25
CA ARG A 203 16.93 7.19 -8.60
C ARG A 203 17.83 6.05 -8.12
N GLN A 204 19.11 6.32 -7.93
CA GLN A 204 20.09 5.28 -7.62
C GLN A 204 20.24 5.01 -6.12
N ASP A 205 19.49 5.75 -5.28
CA ASP A 205 19.85 5.98 -3.88
C ASP A 205 18.70 5.90 -2.87
N ASP A 206 17.46 5.76 -3.34
CA ASP A 206 16.26 5.63 -2.50
C ASP A 206 15.79 4.17 -2.49
N HIS A 207 16.62 3.25 -1.96
CA HIS A 207 16.08 1.94 -1.61
C HIS A 207 15.13 2.10 -0.41
N PRO A 208 13.82 1.78 -0.56
CA PRO A 208 12.94 1.72 0.59
C PRO A 208 13.51 0.70 1.57
N SER A 209 13.58 1.07 2.85
CA SER A 209 14.16 0.20 3.87
C SER A 209 13.36 0.28 5.16
N CYS A 210 12.39 -0.60 5.32
CA CYS A 210 11.50 -0.54 6.47
C CYS A 210 12.11 -1.18 7.72
N SER A 211 11.49 -0.93 8.88
CA SER A 211 11.82 -1.61 10.14
C SER A 211 10.59 -2.37 10.65
N ALA A 212 10.79 -3.61 11.11
CA ALA A 212 9.73 -4.46 11.65
C ALA A 212 10.17 -5.13 12.95
N LEU A 213 9.22 -5.33 13.87
CA LEU A 213 9.44 -6.09 15.10
C LEU A 213 8.20 -6.92 15.44
N ILE A 214 8.41 -8.22 15.66
CA ILE A 214 7.44 -9.13 16.24
C ILE A 214 7.93 -9.47 17.66
N LYS A 215 7.16 -9.07 18.67
CA LYS A 215 7.57 -9.13 20.06
C LYS A 215 6.55 -9.90 20.90
N LEU A 216 6.97 -11.06 21.40
CA LEU A 216 6.25 -11.78 22.44
C LEU A 216 6.48 -11.11 23.82
N VAL A 217 5.39 -10.87 24.53
CA VAL A 217 5.33 -10.42 25.93
C VAL A 217 4.50 -11.44 26.74
N PRO A 218 4.46 -11.39 28.08
CA PRO A 218 3.54 -12.24 28.83
C PRO A 218 2.10 -12.03 28.33
N GLU A 219 1.45 -13.11 27.91
CA GLU A 219 0.03 -13.14 27.50
C GLU A 219 -0.34 -12.35 26.23
N ASP A 220 0.60 -11.75 25.49
CA ASP A 220 0.33 -11.02 24.25
C ASP A 220 1.49 -11.06 23.25
N ILE A 221 1.21 -10.68 22.00
CA ILE A 221 2.20 -10.50 20.93
C ILE A 221 1.97 -9.16 20.25
N PHE A 222 3.00 -8.31 20.21
CA PHE A 222 2.98 -7.07 19.43
C PHE A 222 3.65 -7.29 18.08
N ILE A 223 3.00 -6.82 17.02
CA ILE A 223 3.53 -6.86 15.65
C ILE A 223 3.53 -5.44 15.13
N SER A 224 4.71 -4.91 14.80
CA SER A 224 4.85 -3.56 14.27
C SER A 224 5.68 -3.49 13.00
N HIS A 225 5.31 -2.53 12.17
CA HIS A 225 5.98 -2.16 10.94
C HIS A 225 6.11 -0.64 10.83
N VAL A 226 7.26 -0.17 10.37
CA VAL A 226 7.62 1.25 10.18
C VAL A 226 8.14 1.40 8.77
N THR A 227 7.34 2.05 7.92
CA THR A 227 7.72 2.27 6.52
C THR A 227 8.80 3.33 6.43
N TRP A 228 9.87 3.07 5.68
CA TRP A 228 10.78 4.14 5.25
C TRP A 228 10.61 4.39 3.77
N THR A 229 10.39 5.64 3.41
CA THR A 229 10.10 6.02 2.03
C THR A 229 10.37 7.51 1.82
N ASN A 230 10.33 7.95 0.57
CA ASN A 230 10.40 9.35 0.21
C ASN A 230 9.20 10.11 0.80
N TYR A 231 9.45 11.28 1.39
CA TYR A 231 8.44 12.09 2.08
C TYR A 231 7.34 12.61 1.15
N LYS A 232 7.56 12.65 -0.16
CA LYS A 232 6.51 12.98 -1.14
C LYS A 232 5.37 11.96 -1.19
N THR A 233 5.60 10.73 -0.72
CA THR A 233 4.57 9.68 -0.68
C THR A 233 3.59 9.83 0.48
N MET A 234 3.84 10.70 1.47
CA MET A 234 3.13 10.74 2.75
C MET A 234 1.65 11.16 2.72
N LEU A 235 1.00 11.20 1.55
CA LEU A 235 -0.46 11.15 1.48
C LEU A 235 -0.93 9.73 1.77
N ARG A 236 -1.35 9.48 3.02
CA ARG A 236 -1.69 8.14 3.52
C ARG A 236 -3.20 7.91 3.57
N VAL A 237 -3.58 6.66 3.34
CA VAL A 237 -4.96 6.17 3.44
C VAL A 237 -4.92 4.82 4.13
N LEU A 238 -5.47 4.71 5.34
CA LEU A 238 -5.72 3.39 5.92
C LEU A 238 -6.99 2.82 5.30
N LYS A 239 -6.94 1.55 4.90
CA LYS A 239 -8.00 0.90 4.14
C LYS A 239 -8.52 -0.32 4.85
N VAL A 240 -9.81 -0.57 4.68
CA VAL A 240 -10.42 -1.88 4.92
C VAL A 240 -11.17 -2.29 3.67
N TYR A 241 -10.77 -3.41 3.08
CA TYR A 241 -11.50 -4.05 2.00
C TYR A 241 -12.33 -5.19 2.57
N ARG A 242 -13.65 -5.13 2.41
CA ARG A 242 -14.56 -6.26 2.72
C ARG A 242 -15.17 -6.77 1.42
N PHE A 243 -14.49 -7.73 0.80
CA PHE A 243 -14.84 -8.28 -0.50
C PHE A 243 -15.26 -9.74 -0.36
N PRO A 244 -16.56 -10.07 -0.48
CA PRO A 244 -17.08 -11.43 -0.31
C PRO A 244 -16.84 -12.29 -1.56
N TRP A 245 -15.68 -12.12 -2.20
CA TRP A 245 -15.33 -12.81 -3.41
C TRP A 245 -15.11 -14.30 -3.15
N LYS A 246 -15.31 -15.08 -4.21
CA LYS A 246 -15.14 -16.52 -4.22
C LYS A 246 -13.67 -16.88 -4.37
N ILE A 247 -13.30 -18.07 -3.89
CA ILE A 247 -11.96 -18.62 -4.07
C ILE A 247 -11.62 -18.79 -5.56
N ARG A 248 -12.61 -19.18 -6.37
CA ARG A 248 -12.54 -19.27 -7.83
C ARG A 248 -13.92 -19.10 -8.44
N ASN A 249 -13.97 -18.90 -9.75
CA ASN A 249 -15.25 -18.78 -10.46
C ASN A 249 -16.13 -20.02 -10.23
N GLY A 250 -17.42 -19.83 -10.00
CA GLY A 250 -18.36 -20.93 -9.77
C GLY A 250 -18.28 -21.61 -8.39
N ASP A 251 -17.28 -21.33 -7.54
CA ASP A 251 -17.27 -21.81 -6.15
C ASP A 251 -18.40 -21.13 -5.34
N GLY A 252 -18.95 -21.85 -4.36
CA GLY A 252 -19.86 -21.31 -3.35
C GLY A 252 -19.12 -20.75 -2.12
N ARG A 253 -17.82 -21.05 -1.98
CA ARG A 253 -16.99 -20.65 -0.85
C ARG A 253 -16.29 -19.31 -1.10
N ARG A 254 -16.29 -18.49 -0.05
CA ARG A 254 -15.57 -17.21 -0.03
C ARG A 254 -14.11 -17.39 0.34
N ILE A 255 -13.30 -16.43 -0.09
CA ILE A 255 -11.91 -16.30 0.33
C ILE A 255 -11.78 -16.19 1.85
N PRO A 256 -10.73 -16.77 2.47
CA PRO A 256 -10.47 -16.59 3.89
C PRO A 256 -10.25 -15.13 4.31
N GLY A 257 -9.55 -14.36 3.49
CA GLY A 257 -9.32 -12.93 3.67
C GLY A 257 -10.48 -12.07 3.15
N GLU A 258 -11.74 -12.45 3.42
CA GLU A 258 -12.92 -11.69 2.95
C GLU A 258 -12.97 -10.26 3.51
N ALA A 259 -12.24 -10.00 4.60
CA ALA A 259 -11.92 -8.66 5.06
C ALA A 259 -10.41 -8.51 5.31
N ILE A 260 -9.83 -7.40 4.86
CA ILE A 260 -8.40 -7.07 5.03
C ILE A 260 -8.30 -5.60 5.40
N SER A 261 -7.66 -5.29 6.53
CA SER A 261 -7.25 -3.92 6.87
C SER A 261 -5.75 -3.73 6.62
N PHE A 262 -5.35 -2.55 6.18
CA PHE A 262 -3.96 -2.26 5.82
C PHE A 262 -3.70 -0.76 5.71
N SER A 263 -2.45 -0.35 5.91
CA SER A 263 -1.99 1.00 5.58
C SER A 263 -1.69 1.10 4.08
N SER A 264 -2.05 2.20 3.43
CA SER A 264 -1.94 2.35 1.98
C SER A 264 -1.89 3.84 1.57
N TYR A 265 -2.12 4.09 0.30
CA TYR A 265 -2.06 5.37 -0.41
C TYR A 265 -3.31 5.55 -1.29
N PRO A 266 -3.66 6.78 -1.72
CA PRO A 266 -4.84 7.02 -2.57
C PRO A 266 -4.81 6.20 -3.87
N SER A 267 -5.89 5.48 -4.18
CA SER A 267 -6.03 4.62 -5.38
C SER A 267 -4.91 3.59 -5.59
N VAL A 268 -4.30 3.11 -4.51
CA VAL A 268 -3.37 1.98 -4.51
C VAL A 268 -4.04 0.73 -3.93
N THR A 269 -4.16 -0.34 -4.72
CA THR A 269 -4.88 -1.56 -4.34
C THR A 269 -4.19 -2.41 -3.27
N SER A 270 -2.90 -2.18 -3.02
CA SER A 270 -2.05 -2.84 -2.02
C SER A 270 -1.55 -1.86 -0.95
N SER A 271 -0.76 -2.34 0.00
CA SER A 271 -0.20 -1.55 1.09
C SER A 271 1.00 -0.72 0.64
N ILE A 272 1.96 -1.31 -0.09
CA ILE A 272 3.25 -0.68 -0.48
C ILE A 272 4.16 -0.40 0.74
N ASP A 273 3.66 -0.55 1.96
CA ASP A 273 4.45 -0.39 3.17
C ASP A 273 5.43 -1.55 3.39
N ASP A 274 5.03 -2.84 3.48
CA ASP A 274 3.67 -3.42 3.58
C ASP A 274 3.23 -3.75 5.03
N PHE A 275 1.94 -3.57 5.36
CA PHE A 275 1.32 -4.05 6.61
C PHE A 275 -0.16 -4.38 6.41
N TYR A 276 -0.56 -5.63 6.63
CA TYR A 276 -1.94 -6.10 6.50
C TYR A 276 -2.39 -6.94 7.70
N ILE A 277 -3.67 -6.88 8.02
CA ILE A 277 -4.39 -7.79 8.91
C ILE A 277 -5.57 -8.38 8.15
N THR A 278 -5.70 -9.69 8.14
CA THR A 278 -6.78 -10.38 7.41
C THR A 278 -7.82 -10.99 8.37
N ALA A 279 -9.04 -11.20 7.88
CA ALA A 279 -10.10 -11.91 8.59
C ALA A 279 -9.73 -13.37 8.93
N ALA A 280 -8.72 -13.93 8.27
CA ALA A 280 -8.12 -15.22 8.62
C ALA A 280 -7.13 -15.12 9.80
N LYS A 281 -7.06 -13.97 10.46
CA LYS A 281 -6.14 -13.66 11.58
C LYS A 281 -4.67 -13.78 11.21
N LEU A 282 -4.33 -13.53 9.94
CA LEU A 282 -2.95 -13.39 9.49
C LEU A 282 -2.55 -11.92 9.52
N VAL A 283 -1.37 -11.65 10.07
CA VAL A 283 -0.67 -10.38 9.91
C VAL A 283 0.50 -10.59 8.97
N THR A 284 0.57 -9.78 7.91
CA THR A 284 1.62 -9.88 6.90
C THR A 284 2.28 -8.52 6.75
N LEU A 285 3.60 -8.50 6.86
CA LEU A 285 4.44 -7.32 6.78
C LEU A 285 5.78 -7.72 6.16
N GLU A 286 6.50 -6.73 5.65
CA GLU A 286 7.77 -6.94 4.98
C GLU A 286 8.77 -5.83 5.29
N THR A 287 10.03 -6.07 4.95
CA THR A 287 11.05 -5.03 4.86
C THR A 287 11.89 -5.32 3.63
N THR A 288 11.96 -4.38 2.69
CA THR A 288 12.60 -4.60 1.39
C THR A 288 14.10 -4.87 1.55
N ILE A 289 14.57 -5.94 0.89
CA ILE A 289 15.98 -6.38 0.94
C ILE A 289 16.77 -6.03 -0.33
N GLY A 290 16.08 -5.81 -1.46
CA GLY A 290 16.68 -5.45 -2.75
C GLY A 290 17.62 -6.53 -3.35
N ASN A 291 18.04 -6.32 -4.59
CA ASN A 291 19.00 -7.18 -5.29
C ASN A 291 20.15 -6.38 -5.89
N ASP A 292 21.38 -6.74 -5.54
CA ASP A 292 22.59 -6.14 -6.10
C ASP A 292 23.33 -7.08 -7.05
N ASN A 293 22.80 -8.28 -7.30
CA ASN A 293 23.36 -9.23 -8.23
C ASN A 293 22.76 -9.05 -9.64
N ASP A 294 23.50 -8.40 -10.54
CA ASP A 294 23.07 -8.13 -11.94
C ASP A 294 22.76 -9.42 -12.73
N ALA A 295 23.38 -10.55 -12.35
CA ALA A 295 23.12 -11.83 -12.99
C ALA A 295 21.67 -12.31 -12.79
N LEU A 296 21.03 -11.93 -11.68
CA LEU A 296 19.64 -12.30 -11.38
C LEU A 296 18.62 -11.43 -12.13
N TRP A 297 19.02 -10.27 -12.65
CA TRP A 297 18.11 -9.39 -13.40
C TRP A 297 17.60 -9.99 -14.71
N ILE A 298 18.18 -11.11 -15.17
CA ILE A 298 17.66 -11.82 -16.34
C ILE A 298 16.21 -12.28 -16.14
N PHE A 299 15.85 -12.71 -14.92
CA PHE A 299 14.49 -13.14 -14.59
C PHE A 299 13.47 -12.00 -14.69
N VAL A 300 13.88 -10.76 -14.41
CA VAL A 300 13.04 -9.57 -14.57
C VAL A 300 12.99 -9.14 -16.04
N ARG A 301 14.15 -9.09 -16.72
CA ARG A 301 14.25 -8.70 -18.13
C ARG A 301 13.39 -9.57 -19.04
N GLU A 302 13.39 -10.88 -18.81
CA GLU A 302 12.61 -11.86 -19.57
C GLU A 302 11.25 -12.17 -18.93
N GLY A 303 10.97 -11.60 -17.76
CA GLY A 303 9.82 -11.92 -16.91
C GLY A 303 8.48 -11.35 -17.36
N ALA A 304 8.45 -10.48 -18.38
CA ALA A 304 7.23 -9.80 -18.80
C ALA A 304 6.10 -10.82 -19.13
N ARG A 305 6.43 -11.98 -19.71
CA ARG A 305 5.46 -13.01 -20.11
C ARG A 305 5.53 -14.30 -19.30
N SER A 306 6.09 -14.24 -18.09
CA SER A 306 6.31 -15.42 -17.24
C SER A 306 6.27 -15.10 -15.75
N SER A 307 5.78 -13.91 -15.38
CA SER A 307 5.72 -13.49 -13.99
C SER A 307 4.54 -12.59 -13.68
N VAL A 308 4.23 -12.49 -12.40
CA VAL A 308 3.22 -11.61 -11.84
C VAL A 308 3.90 -10.68 -10.83
N LEU A 309 3.71 -9.37 -11.00
CA LEU A 309 4.33 -8.36 -10.14
C LEU A 309 3.90 -8.50 -8.68
N SER A 310 4.75 -8.02 -7.77
CA SER A 310 4.68 -8.37 -6.34
C SER A 310 3.37 -7.95 -5.67
N PHE A 311 2.83 -6.78 -6.00
CA PHE A 311 1.61 -6.27 -5.39
C PHE A 311 0.39 -7.17 -5.67
N PHE A 312 0.33 -7.76 -6.87
CA PHE A 312 -0.70 -8.75 -7.20
C PHE A 312 -0.54 -9.98 -6.30
N ARG A 313 0.68 -10.53 -6.23
CA ARG A 313 0.98 -11.76 -5.47
C ARG A 313 0.71 -11.59 -3.98
N ALA A 314 1.11 -10.46 -3.39
CA ALA A 314 0.87 -10.16 -1.97
C ALA A 314 -0.63 -10.13 -1.66
N MET A 315 -1.40 -9.40 -2.46
CA MET A 315 -2.84 -9.29 -2.27
C MET A 315 -3.58 -10.62 -2.54
N ILE A 316 -3.14 -11.44 -3.50
CA ILE A 316 -3.68 -12.79 -3.72
C ILE A 316 -3.45 -13.67 -2.50
N ALA A 317 -2.22 -13.69 -1.97
CA ALA A 317 -1.87 -14.48 -0.80
C ALA A 317 -2.67 -14.04 0.44
N ASN A 318 -2.85 -12.71 0.64
CA ASN A 318 -3.67 -12.17 1.73
C ASN A 318 -5.15 -12.53 1.62
N ARG A 319 -5.67 -12.69 0.40
CA ARG A 319 -7.05 -13.12 0.16
C ARG A 319 -7.21 -14.62 0.40
N LEU A 320 -6.31 -15.45 -0.13
CA LEU A 320 -6.50 -16.90 -0.23
C LEU A 320 -5.98 -17.70 0.97
N ALA A 321 -5.01 -17.20 1.73
CA ALA A 321 -4.35 -17.98 2.77
C ALA A 321 -5.09 -17.98 4.11
N ARG A 322 -5.04 -19.11 4.81
CA ARG A 322 -5.43 -19.27 6.23
C ARG A 322 -4.23 -19.40 7.16
N THR A 323 -3.09 -19.80 6.62
CA THR A 323 -1.86 -20.05 7.39
C THR A 323 -0.66 -19.39 6.72
N GLY A 324 0.43 -19.18 7.46
CA GLY A 324 1.68 -18.68 6.89
C GLY A 324 2.25 -19.60 5.78
N VAL A 325 2.07 -20.92 5.89
CA VAL A 325 2.51 -21.88 4.87
C VAL A 325 1.72 -21.74 3.58
N GLU A 326 0.40 -21.58 3.68
CA GLU A 326 -0.45 -21.31 2.51
C GLU A 326 -0.11 -19.95 1.90
N TRP A 327 0.12 -18.92 2.73
CA TRP A 327 0.51 -17.60 2.26
C TRP A 327 1.78 -17.66 1.42
N ALA A 328 2.83 -18.33 1.93
CA ALA A 328 4.08 -18.52 1.20
C ALA A 328 3.88 -19.31 -0.10
N ARG A 329 2.96 -20.29 -0.12
CA ARG A 329 2.63 -21.06 -1.33
C ARG A 329 1.95 -20.22 -2.41
N TYR A 330 1.02 -19.34 -2.04
CA TYR A 330 0.39 -18.44 -3.01
C TYR A 330 1.35 -17.34 -3.47
N PHE A 331 2.10 -16.74 -2.55
CA PHE A 331 2.98 -15.61 -2.84
C PHE A 331 4.14 -15.96 -3.78
N ARG A 332 4.66 -17.19 -3.70
CA ARG A 332 5.79 -17.65 -4.52
C ARG A 332 5.43 -17.99 -5.97
N GLN A 333 4.14 -18.06 -6.32
CA GLN A 333 3.71 -18.39 -7.68
C GLN A 333 4.04 -17.24 -8.62
N GLU A 334 4.55 -17.56 -9.81
CA GLU A 334 4.90 -16.58 -10.85
C GLU A 334 5.79 -15.44 -10.33
N ASN A 335 6.80 -15.77 -9.51
CA ASN A 335 7.70 -14.79 -8.90
C ASN A 335 8.35 -13.90 -9.96
N SER A 336 8.14 -12.59 -9.85
CA SER A 336 8.69 -11.57 -10.75
C SER A 336 10.17 -11.27 -10.54
N GLY A 337 10.76 -11.69 -9.43
CA GLY A 337 12.11 -11.27 -9.05
C GLY A 337 12.18 -9.79 -8.66
N THR A 338 11.02 -9.16 -8.49
CA THR A 338 10.87 -7.77 -8.03
C THR A 338 10.27 -7.70 -6.62
N TYR A 339 10.63 -6.66 -5.87
CA TYR A 339 10.28 -6.28 -4.51
C TYR A 339 10.74 -7.25 -3.39
N PHE A 340 10.98 -8.55 -3.69
CA PHE A 340 11.43 -9.56 -2.71
C PHE A 340 12.41 -10.60 -3.30
N PRO A 341 13.69 -10.27 -3.49
CA PRO A 341 14.67 -11.21 -4.02
C PRO A 341 15.26 -12.16 -2.98
N VAL A 342 16.03 -13.11 -3.49
CA VAL A 342 16.47 -14.34 -2.85
C VAL A 342 17.68 -14.12 -1.92
N VAL A 343 17.58 -14.70 -0.72
CA VAL A 343 18.59 -15.01 0.32
C VAL A 343 19.94 -14.28 0.21
N SER A 344 20.33 -13.56 1.27
CA SER A 344 21.58 -12.78 1.44
C SER A 344 22.80 -13.22 0.60
N ASN A 345 23.14 -14.51 0.53
CA ASN A 345 24.27 -15.01 -0.26
C ASN A 345 24.14 -14.81 -1.79
N LEU A 346 22.93 -14.77 -2.33
CA LEU A 346 22.68 -14.70 -3.78
C LEU A 346 22.41 -13.27 -4.27
N SER A 347 22.04 -12.36 -3.38
CA SER A 347 21.65 -10.98 -3.73
C SER A 347 22.81 -9.98 -3.74
N GLY A 348 24.07 -10.42 -3.58
CA GLY A 348 25.25 -9.54 -3.62
C GLY A 348 25.64 -8.91 -2.26
N ILE A 349 25.04 -9.38 -1.16
CA ILE A 349 25.36 -8.90 0.20
C ILE A 349 26.78 -9.24 0.64
N PRO A 350 27.37 -10.43 0.36
CA PRO A 350 28.75 -10.73 0.73
C PRO A 350 29.76 -9.72 0.17
N GLU A 351 29.59 -9.29 -1.08
CA GLU A 351 30.44 -8.28 -1.73
C GLU A 351 30.27 -6.91 -1.07
N LYS A 352 29.03 -6.53 -0.74
CA LYS A 352 28.75 -5.29 0.01
C LYS A 352 29.32 -5.32 1.42
N MET A 353 29.24 -6.44 2.13
CA MET A 353 29.85 -6.62 3.45
C MET A 353 31.38 -6.50 3.36
N ALA A 354 32.01 -7.09 2.34
CA ALA A 354 33.45 -6.96 2.14
C ALA A 354 33.88 -5.50 1.89
N ARG A 355 33.04 -4.71 1.22
CA ARG A 355 33.34 -3.30 0.87
C ARG A 355 32.97 -2.29 1.94
N PHE A 356 31.85 -2.49 2.64
CA PHE A 356 31.23 -1.50 3.51
C PHE A 356 31.01 -2.01 4.96
N GLY A 357 31.44 -3.23 5.26
CA GLY A 357 31.49 -3.79 6.60
C GLY A 357 30.12 -4.00 7.25
N ASP A 358 30.07 -3.71 8.56
CA ASP A 358 28.92 -3.95 9.44
C ASP A 358 27.60 -3.32 8.94
N HIS A 359 27.64 -2.31 8.06
CA HIS A 359 26.42 -1.69 7.53
C HIS A 359 25.50 -2.69 6.79
N TYR A 360 26.08 -3.67 6.08
CA TYR A 360 25.33 -4.70 5.36
C TYR A 360 25.32 -6.06 6.09
N ASP A 361 25.92 -6.15 7.26
CA ASP A 361 25.89 -7.35 8.09
C ASP A 361 24.51 -7.48 8.77
N TYR A 362 23.89 -8.65 8.62
CA TYR A 362 22.56 -8.93 9.17
C TYR A 362 22.46 -8.72 10.70
N ASN A 363 23.51 -9.10 11.44
CA ASN A 363 23.52 -9.05 12.90
C ASN A 363 24.21 -7.80 13.46
N LYS A 364 25.04 -7.10 12.66
CA LYS A 364 25.89 -6.01 13.15
C LYS A 364 25.55 -4.63 12.60
N ASN A 365 24.58 -4.52 11.68
CA ASN A 365 24.09 -3.21 11.28
C ASN A 365 23.46 -2.45 12.46
N ALA A 366 23.36 -1.13 12.33
CA ALA A 366 22.90 -0.25 13.42
C ALA A 366 21.52 -0.67 13.96
N ARG A 367 20.55 -0.95 13.09
CA ARG A 367 19.20 -1.37 13.48
C ARG A 367 19.20 -2.72 14.20
N ALA A 368 19.95 -3.70 13.71
CA ALA A 368 20.08 -5.00 14.37
C ALA A 368 20.64 -4.85 15.79
N LYS A 369 21.71 -4.05 15.96
CA LYS A 369 22.30 -3.76 17.28
C LYS A 369 21.32 -3.01 18.19
N MET A 370 20.54 -2.06 17.66
CA MET A 370 19.51 -1.35 18.42
C MET A 370 18.39 -2.28 18.87
N PHE A 371 17.86 -3.13 17.98
CA PHE A 371 16.86 -4.12 18.34
C PHE A 371 17.39 -5.11 19.38
N GLN A 372 18.61 -5.64 19.21
CA GLN A 372 19.24 -6.53 20.21
C GLN A 372 19.35 -5.86 21.59
N ARG A 373 19.70 -4.57 21.64
CA ARG A 373 19.81 -3.81 22.88
C ARG A 373 18.45 -3.52 23.53
N ASP A 374 17.45 -3.14 22.73
CA ASP A 374 16.27 -2.43 23.25
C ASP A 374 14.96 -3.21 23.16
N HIS A 375 14.87 -4.32 22.41
CA HIS A 375 13.61 -5.06 22.23
C HIS A 375 13.00 -5.58 23.55
N GLN A 376 13.81 -5.75 24.60
CA GLN A 376 13.36 -6.18 25.91
C GLN A 376 12.58 -5.11 26.68
N LYS A 377 12.74 -3.83 26.31
CA LYS A 377 12.03 -2.69 26.89
C LYS A 377 10.55 -2.66 26.50
N VAL A 378 10.18 -3.34 25.42
CA VAL A 378 8.79 -3.47 24.98
C VAL A 378 8.03 -4.39 25.94
N LYS A 379 7.06 -3.80 26.65
CA LYS A 379 6.16 -4.47 27.59
C LYS A 379 4.69 -4.32 27.21
N ASP A 380 4.35 -3.24 26.51
CA ASP A 380 3.01 -2.84 26.16
C ASP A 380 2.99 -2.08 24.82
N LEU A 381 1.81 -1.61 24.42
CA LEU A 381 1.62 -0.90 23.16
C LEU A 381 2.42 0.42 23.09
N GLN A 382 2.54 1.14 24.22
CA GLN A 382 3.26 2.42 24.26
C GLN A 382 4.77 2.21 24.11
N THR A 383 5.34 1.29 24.87
CA THR A 383 6.76 0.95 24.78
C THR A 383 7.14 0.32 23.44
N MET A 384 6.22 -0.41 22.79
CA MET A 384 6.37 -0.83 21.39
C MET A 384 6.44 0.38 20.45
N HIS A 385 5.50 1.31 20.60
CA HIS A 385 5.46 2.53 19.80
C HIS A 385 6.72 3.39 19.96
N ASP A 386 7.17 3.59 21.19
CA ASP A 386 8.38 4.36 21.48
C ASP A 386 9.62 3.76 20.81
N LEU A 387 9.78 2.43 20.87
CA LEU A 387 10.89 1.75 20.22
C LEU A 387 10.81 1.85 18.69
N MET A 388 9.62 1.61 18.12
CA MET A 388 9.43 1.65 16.68
C MET A 388 9.53 3.08 16.11
N ARG A 389 9.43 4.10 16.95
CA ARG A 389 9.65 5.52 16.60
C ARG A 389 11.04 6.03 17.00
N TYR A 390 11.93 5.16 17.48
CA TYR A 390 13.20 5.54 18.05
C TYR A 390 14.18 6.11 17.02
N ASN A 391 14.62 7.34 17.28
CA ASN A 391 15.75 7.98 16.60
C ASN A 391 16.40 9.01 17.52
N ASN A 392 17.57 8.67 18.07
CA ASN A 392 18.37 9.58 18.90
C ASN A 392 19.78 9.75 18.32
N TYR A 393 19.88 9.94 17.01
CA TYR A 393 21.10 9.75 16.23
C TYR A 393 22.33 10.59 16.67
N LYS A 394 22.10 11.74 17.32
CA LYS A 394 23.20 12.59 17.81
C LYS A 394 23.90 12.01 19.02
N GLU A 395 23.15 11.30 19.87
CA GLU A 395 23.62 10.79 21.17
C GLU A 395 23.83 9.27 21.16
N ASP A 396 23.08 8.52 20.35
CA ASP A 396 23.19 7.06 20.32
C ASP A 396 24.52 6.62 19.65
N PRO A 397 25.40 5.90 20.36
CA PRO A 397 26.66 5.41 19.77
C PRO A 397 26.45 4.47 18.58
N LEU A 398 25.28 3.81 18.47
CA LEU A 398 24.96 2.94 17.33
C LEU A 398 24.61 3.71 16.05
N SER A 399 24.42 5.03 16.15
CA SER A 399 24.17 5.92 15.00
C SER A 399 25.44 6.59 14.47
N ARG A 400 26.62 6.24 15.00
CA ARG A 400 27.92 6.77 14.57
C ARG A 400 28.36 6.15 13.24
N CYS A 401 28.96 6.96 12.37
CA CYS A 401 29.64 6.52 11.16
C CYS A 401 31.00 7.23 10.98
N ASN A 402 31.85 6.68 10.10
CA ASN A 402 33.04 7.39 9.63
C ASN A 402 32.62 8.45 8.60
N CYS A 403 32.00 9.50 9.09
CA CYS A 403 31.30 10.55 8.35
C CYS A 403 31.52 11.90 9.06
N THR A 404 31.19 13.00 8.38
CA THR A 404 31.20 14.34 8.95
C THR A 404 29.85 15.00 8.69
N PRO A 405 29.05 15.33 9.73
CA PRO A 405 29.25 15.04 11.16
C PRO A 405 29.37 13.53 11.47
N PRO A 406 29.92 13.11 12.62
CA PRO A 406 30.26 11.71 12.93
C PRO A 406 29.04 10.87 13.35
N TYR A 407 27.89 11.10 12.73
CA TYR A 407 26.64 10.37 12.92
C TYR A 407 25.77 10.48 11.67
N SER A 408 24.79 9.60 11.56
CA SER A 408 23.72 9.74 10.57
C SER A 408 22.36 9.45 11.20
N ALA A 409 21.39 10.32 10.90
CA ALA A 409 19.99 10.16 11.26
C ALA A 409 19.29 9.02 10.50
N ASP A 410 19.94 8.44 9.49
CA ASP A 410 19.50 7.23 8.80
C ASP A 410 19.78 5.96 9.65
N LEU A 411 20.81 6.00 10.51
CA LEU A 411 21.19 4.89 11.39
C LEU A 411 20.32 4.86 12.66
N ALA A 412 19.02 4.59 12.50
CA ALA A 412 18.04 4.49 13.58
C ALA A 412 16.98 3.42 13.28
N ILE A 413 16.09 3.10 14.22
CA ILE A 413 14.91 2.23 13.94
C ILE A 413 13.91 2.97 13.05
N ALA A 414 13.73 4.27 13.27
CA ALA A 414 12.93 5.15 12.44
C ALA A 414 13.79 6.30 11.88
N SER A 415 14.29 6.16 10.66
CA SER A 415 15.25 7.14 10.09
C SER A 415 14.66 8.53 9.87
N ARG A 416 15.56 9.51 9.84
CA ARG A 416 15.30 10.94 9.62
C ARG A 416 16.39 11.56 8.74
N SER A 417 16.57 11.05 7.51
CA SER A 417 17.66 11.52 6.63
C SER A 417 17.57 13.01 6.32
N ASP A 418 16.40 13.63 6.48
CA ASP A 418 16.20 15.08 6.36
C ASP A 418 16.96 15.90 7.42
N LEU A 419 17.39 15.27 8.51
CA LEU A 419 18.16 15.90 9.60
C LEU A 419 19.68 15.77 9.45
N ASN A 420 20.14 15.07 8.40
CA ASN A 420 21.55 15.02 8.06
C ASN A 420 21.99 16.34 7.41
N ASP A 421 23.24 16.74 7.61
CA ASP A 421 23.79 17.94 6.98
C ASP A 421 23.89 17.72 5.46
N PRO A 422 23.25 18.55 4.62
CA PRO A 422 23.37 18.43 3.16
C PRO A 422 24.78 18.70 2.63
N ASN A 423 25.64 19.39 3.40
CA ASN A 423 27.05 19.59 3.08
C ASN A 423 27.97 18.58 3.80
N GLY A 424 27.39 17.59 4.48
CA GLY A 424 28.14 16.56 5.17
C GLY A 424 28.85 15.59 4.23
N SER A 425 29.87 14.90 4.75
CA SER A 425 30.59 13.83 4.06
C SER A 425 30.17 12.49 4.63
N TYR A 426 29.58 11.63 3.79
CA TYR A 426 29.06 10.32 4.21
C TYR A 426 29.68 9.20 3.37
N PRO A 427 30.02 8.04 3.97
CA PRO A 427 30.67 6.93 3.26
C PRO A 427 29.73 6.22 2.29
N LEU A 428 28.41 6.36 2.50
CA LEU A 428 27.36 5.87 1.63
C LEU A 428 26.38 7.02 1.40
N HIS A 429 25.87 7.15 0.17
CA HIS A 429 24.94 8.22 -0.17
C HIS A 429 23.65 8.14 0.68
N ASN A 430 23.13 6.94 0.95
CA ASN A 430 21.92 6.74 1.75
C ASN A 430 22.05 7.22 3.21
N LEU A 431 23.27 7.41 3.72
CA LEU A 431 23.54 7.97 5.05
C LEU A 431 23.51 9.50 5.09
N GLY A 432 23.43 10.17 3.93
CA GLY A 432 23.42 11.63 3.82
C GLY A 432 22.04 12.27 3.91
N PHE A 433 21.96 13.56 3.55
CA PHE A 433 20.69 14.29 3.49
C PHE A 433 19.80 13.75 2.37
N ARG A 434 18.59 13.31 2.72
CA ARG A 434 17.55 12.91 1.77
C ARG A 434 16.19 13.25 2.34
N LEU A 435 15.23 13.58 1.48
CA LEU A 435 13.81 13.67 1.85
C LEU A 435 13.19 12.27 1.95
N HIS A 436 13.82 11.43 2.77
CA HIS A 436 13.55 10.01 2.93
C HIS A 436 13.72 9.61 4.38
N GLY A 437 12.83 8.76 4.87
CA GLY A 437 12.99 8.11 6.15
C GLY A 437 11.69 7.51 6.64
N ALA A 438 11.61 7.23 7.95
CA ALA A 438 10.39 6.71 8.54
C ALA A 438 9.22 7.67 8.28
N SER A 439 8.14 7.16 7.69
CA SER A 439 6.95 7.93 7.30
C SER A 439 5.71 7.58 8.12
N ASP A 440 5.80 6.55 8.97
CA ASP A 440 4.72 6.11 9.85
C ASP A 440 5.22 5.21 11.00
N ALA A 441 4.27 4.65 11.75
CA ALA A 441 4.39 3.38 12.45
C ALA A 441 3.00 2.72 12.54
N LYS A 442 2.93 1.39 12.36
CA LYS A 442 1.72 0.58 12.56
C LYS A 442 1.99 -0.50 13.60
N ILE A 443 1.05 -0.75 14.52
CA ILE A 443 1.19 -1.76 15.57
C ILE A 443 -0.15 -2.46 15.79
N THR A 444 -0.14 -3.79 15.85
CA THR A 444 -1.30 -4.59 16.26
C THR A 444 -0.90 -5.59 17.35
N ASN A 445 -1.90 -6.18 17.99
CA ASN A 445 -1.74 -7.25 18.98
C ASN A 445 -2.88 -8.28 18.88
N MET A 446 -2.89 -9.32 19.72
CA MET A 446 -3.88 -10.40 19.58
C MET A 446 -5.32 -9.90 19.65
N ALA A 447 -5.61 -8.97 20.56
CA ALA A 447 -6.96 -8.43 20.74
C ALA A 447 -7.45 -7.66 19.50
N MET A 448 -6.57 -6.87 18.88
CA MET A 448 -6.90 -6.08 17.70
C MET A 448 -7.09 -6.92 16.43
N LEU A 449 -6.57 -8.15 16.36
CA LEU A 449 -6.81 -9.05 15.22
C LEU A 449 -8.29 -9.41 15.04
N GLU A 450 -9.05 -9.46 16.13
CA GLU A 450 -10.49 -9.79 16.08
C GLU A 450 -11.32 -8.71 15.38
N THR A 451 -10.84 -7.46 15.41
CA THR A 451 -11.54 -6.28 14.87
C THR A 451 -10.86 -5.72 13.62
N LEU A 452 -9.74 -6.32 13.19
CA LEU A 452 -8.85 -5.84 12.13
C LEU A 452 -8.20 -4.48 12.45
N ASP A 453 -8.11 -4.12 13.73
CA ASP A 453 -7.59 -2.83 14.15
C ASP A 453 -6.07 -2.82 14.30
N PHE A 454 -5.51 -1.62 14.28
CA PHE A 454 -4.12 -1.36 14.61
C PHE A 454 -3.95 0.09 15.09
N LEU A 455 -2.93 0.32 15.90
CA LEU A 455 -2.42 1.66 16.17
C LEU A 455 -1.64 2.15 14.95
N ALA A 456 -1.96 3.35 14.47
CA ALA A 456 -1.27 3.99 13.36
C ALA A 456 -0.75 5.37 13.76
N THR A 457 0.47 5.70 13.37
CA THR A 457 1.04 7.07 13.47
C THR A 457 1.52 7.49 12.11
N SER A 458 1.13 8.68 11.65
CA SER A 458 1.56 9.21 10.34
C SER A 458 2.67 10.25 10.51
N GLY A 459 3.63 10.24 9.59
CA GLY A 459 4.75 11.17 9.50
C GLY A 459 6.02 10.74 10.24
N PRO A 460 7.13 11.48 10.07
CA PRO A 460 8.42 11.16 10.68
C PRO A 460 8.44 11.25 12.20
N PRO A 461 9.33 10.50 12.91
CA PRO A 461 9.45 10.56 14.37
C PRO A 461 9.81 11.97 14.85
N TYR A 462 9.27 12.38 15.99
CA TYR A 462 9.49 13.72 16.56
C TYR A 462 9.67 13.72 18.09
N THR A 463 9.92 12.56 18.70
CA THR A 463 10.03 12.44 20.16
C THR A 463 11.38 12.94 20.66
N SER A 464 12.48 12.39 20.13
CA SER A 464 13.88 12.74 20.45
C SER A 464 14.54 13.62 19.38
N VAL A 465 13.80 13.99 18.34
CA VAL A 465 14.23 14.78 17.19
C VAL A 465 13.14 15.81 16.85
N PRO A 466 13.46 16.95 16.22
CA PRO A 466 12.45 17.96 15.90
C PRO A 466 11.41 17.43 14.91
N ALA A 467 10.16 17.86 15.04
CA ALA A 467 9.10 17.55 14.07
C ALA A 467 9.48 18.03 12.67
N PHE A 468 9.20 17.20 11.67
CA PHE A 468 9.47 17.52 10.27
C PHE A 468 8.52 18.64 9.79
N GLN A 469 9.07 19.61 9.06
CA GLN A 469 8.30 20.73 8.50
C GLN A 469 8.86 21.13 7.13
N TRP A 470 8.04 21.06 6.08
CA TRP A 470 8.44 21.32 4.69
C TRP A 470 9.06 22.73 4.53
N SER A 471 8.41 23.75 5.07
CA SER A 471 8.85 25.15 4.99
C SER A 471 10.16 25.46 5.75
N LYS A 472 10.69 24.53 6.55
CA LYS A 472 11.93 24.69 7.33
C LYS A 472 13.09 23.83 6.85
N LEU A 473 12.96 23.22 5.67
CA LEU A 473 14.05 22.45 5.09
C LEU A 473 15.28 23.32 4.81
N PRO A 474 16.49 22.79 4.98
CA PRO A 474 17.73 23.51 4.68
C PRO A 474 17.93 23.78 3.18
N ILE A 475 17.23 23.02 2.33
CA ILE A 475 17.18 23.18 0.88
C ILE A 475 15.73 23.47 0.52
N HIS A 476 15.50 24.49 -0.32
CA HIS A 476 14.15 24.82 -0.77
C HIS A 476 13.53 23.65 -1.56
N TYR A 477 12.36 23.21 -1.11
CA TYR A 477 11.51 22.23 -1.78
C TYR A 477 10.08 22.72 -1.74
N ASP A 478 9.37 22.57 -2.86
CA ASP A 478 7.94 22.78 -2.89
C ASP A 478 7.24 21.75 -2.01
N ASN A 479 6.30 22.23 -1.18
CA ASN A 479 5.46 21.34 -0.39
C ASN A 479 4.60 20.49 -1.34
N PRO A 480 4.63 19.15 -1.22
CA PRO A 480 3.78 18.28 -2.02
C PRO A 480 2.28 18.60 -1.87
N GLU A 481 1.51 18.39 -2.94
CA GLU A 481 0.09 18.69 -2.95
C GLU A 481 -0.64 17.94 -1.83
N MET A 482 -1.57 18.64 -1.16
CA MET A 482 -2.42 18.12 -0.07
C MET A 482 -1.67 17.57 1.14
N GLN A 483 -0.35 17.75 1.25
CA GLN A 483 0.39 17.43 2.46
C GLN A 483 0.38 18.60 3.46
N PRO A 484 0.26 18.33 4.77
CA PRO A 484 0.47 19.34 5.81
C PRO A 484 1.92 19.83 5.78
N ASP A 485 2.12 21.11 6.09
CA ASP A 485 3.47 21.67 6.22
C ASP A 485 4.22 21.06 7.42
N LEU A 486 3.58 21.00 8.60
CA LEU A 486 4.14 20.45 9.84
C LEU A 486 3.60 19.03 10.12
N TRP A 487 4.51 18.08 10.36
CA TRP A 487 4.20 16.69 10.67
C TRP A 487 4.42 16.39 12.16
N LYS A 488 3.36 16.57 12.95
CA LYS A 488 3.35 16.33 14.41
C LYS A 488 2.07 15.62 14.85
N PHE A 489 1.76 14.51 14.21
CA PHE A 489 0.54 13.74 14.48
C PHE A 489 0.72 12.77 15.65
N GLN A 490 -0.29 12.70 16.52
CA GLN A 490 -0.34 11.71 17.59
C GLN A 490 -0.72 10.33 17.03
N PRO A 491 -0.35 9.23 17.70
CA PRO A 491 -0.85 7.91 17.35
C PRO A 491 -2.39 7.86 17.44
N CYS A 492 -3.00 7.14 16.51
CA CYS A 492 -4.44 6.93 16.42
C CYS A 492 -4.71 5.42 16.43
N LEU A 493 -5.56 4.95 17.33
CA LEU A 493 -6.07 3.59 17.29
C LEU A 493 -7.22 3.54 16.28
N THR A 494 -7.11 2.68 15.27
CA THR A 494 -8.22 2.48 14.34
C THR A 494 -9.41 1.87 15.07
N ASN A 495 -10.61 2.20 14.58
CA ASN A 495 -11.83 1.52 14.98
C ASN A 495 -12.62 1.21 13.71
N PHE A 496 -12.29 0.08 13.09
CA PHE A 496 -12.97 -0.40 11.89
C PHE A 496 -14.26 -1.17 12.22
N THR A 497 -14.60 -1.31 13.50
CA THR A 497 -15.88 -1.86 13.96
C THR A 497 -17.02 -0.81 13.88
N GLY A 498 -17.50 -0.56 12.66
CA GLY A 498 -18.78 0.12 12.34
C GLY A 498 -18.89 0.33 10.83
N PRO A 499 -20.06 0.35 10.15
CA PRO A 499 -21.48 0.22 10.53
C PRO A 499 -22.10 -1.16 10.23
N VAL A 500 -21.34 -2.14 9.72
CA VAL A 500 -21.91 -3.44 9.26
C VAL A 500 -22.44 -4.31 10.42
N GLN A 501 -21.78 -4.30 11.58
CA GLN A 501 -22.31 -4.94 12.78
C GLN A 501 -23.50 -4.16 13.37
N ALA A 502 -23.50 -2.82 13.34
CA ALA A 502 -24.65 -2.01 13.75
C ALA A 502 -25.87 -2.23 12.84
N TYR A 503 -25.65 -2.49 11.54
CA TYR A 503 -26.71 -2.83 10.58
C TYR A 503 -27.23 -4.26 10.78
N ARG A 504 -26.36 -5.22 11.12
CA ARG A 504 -26.77 -6.58 11.52
C ARG A 504 -27.51 -6.60 12.87
N ALA A 505 -27.06 -5.82 13.84
CA ALA A 505 -27.71 -5.67 15.15
C ALA A 505 -29.11 -5.02 15.02
N LYS A 506 -29.27 -4.02 14.14
CA LYS A 506 -30.59 -3.42 13.84
C LYS A 506 -31.55 -4.37 13.11
N ARG A 507 -31.06 -5.38 12.39
CA ARG A 507 -31.91 -6.42 11.77
C ARG A 507 -32.28 -7.58 12.71
N LEU A 508 -31.57 -7.73 13.82
CA LEU A 508 -31.79 -8.82 14.79
C LEU A 508 -32.62 -8.40 16.02
N ILE A 509 -32.84 -7.10 16.21
CA ILE A 509 -33.68 -6.58 17.31
C ILE A 509 -35.02 -6.14 16.73
N ALA A 510 -36.03 -6.99 16.88
CA ALA A 510 -37.43 -6.60 16.76
C ALA A 510 -37.74 -5.49 17.80
N PRO A 511 -38.65 -4.55 17.49
CA PRO A 511 -38.90 -3.39 18.34
C PRO A 511 -39.68 -3.81 19.59
N SER A 512 -38.99 -4.16 20.66
CA SER A 512 -39.57 -4.15 22.00
C SER A 512 -38.53 -3.61 22.97
N LEU A 513 -38.94 -2.57 23.70
CA LEU A 513 -38.24 -1.85 24.78
C LEU A 513 -37.59 -0.54 24.34
N LYS A 514 -38.39 0.53 24.43
CA LYS A 514 -37.89 1.89 24.68
C LYS A 514 -37.56 2.01 26.18
N PRO A 515 -36.37 2.50 26.57
CA PRO A 515 -36.21 3.13 27.86
C PRO A 515 -36.60 4.60 27.76
N THR A 516 -37.44 5.01 28.70
CA THR A 516 -37.76 6.39 29.05
C THR A 516 -36.59 7.08 29.75
N PHE A 517 -36.40 8.35 29.39
CA PHE A 517 -35.50 9.39 29.92
C PHE A 517 -34.04 9.36 29.47
#